data_AF-A0A318I6R7-F1
#
_entry.id   AF-A0A318I6R7-F1
#
_cell.length_a   1.000
_cell.length_b   1.000
_cell.length_c   1.000
_cell.angle_alpha   90.00
_cell.angle_beta   90.00
_cell.angle_gamma   90.00
#
_symmetry.space_group_name_H-M   'P 1'
#
loop_
_entity.id
_entity.type
_entity.pdbx_description
1 polymer ?
#
loop_
_entity_poly.entity_id
_entity_poly.type
_entity_poly.pdbx_seq_one_letter_code
_entity_poly.pdbx_strand_id
1 'polypeptide(L)' 'MTTLLKVEQLISEESKNVISRNLSRILDLRILDIDIINKTILLVYNSPLILDKVEKELGRVGYSLQNQHSL' A
#
# COMPACT_ATOMS: atom_id res chain seq x y z
N MET A 1 4.72 7.43 -11.50
CA MET A 1 5.44 7.60 -10.22
C MET A 1 5.60 6.23 -9.59
N THR A 2 6.74 5.95 -8.95
CA THR A 2 7.01 4.69 -8.26
C THR A 2 7.27 5.00 -6.80
N THR A 3 6.59 4.29 -5.89
CA THR A 3 6.69 4.55 -4.45
C THR A 3 6.76 3.23 -3.68
N LEU A 4 7.65 3.20 -2.69
CA LEU A 4 7.73 2.13 -1.70
C LEU A 4 7.03 2.59 -0.41
N LEU A 5 6.03 1.84 0.03
CA LEU A 5 5.27 2.13 1.25
C LEU A 5 5.61 1.13 2.34
N LYS A 6 5.64 1.59 3.59
CA LYS A 6 5.84 0.76 4.78
C LYS A 6 4.50 0.57 5.49
N VAL A 7 4.11 -0.68 5.74
CA VAL A 7 2.83 -1.07 6.35
C VAL A 7 3.10 -2.08 7.46
N GLU A 8 3.23 -1.64 8.71
CA GLU A 8 3.69 -2.50 9.82
C GLU A 8 2.77 -3.68 10.14
N GLN A 9 1.49 -3.58 9.77
CA GLN A 9 0.47 -4.61 9.93
C GLN A 9 0.49 -5.68 8.82
N LEU A 10 1.35 -5.53 7.80
CA LEU A 10 1.61 -6.57 6.80
C LEU A 10 2.50 -7.66 7.42
N ILE A 11 1.88 -8.65 8.06
CA ILE A 11 2.58 -9.68 8.84
C ILE A 11 2.32 -11.12 8.37
N SER A 12 1.49 -11.29 7.34
CA SER A 12 1.02 -12.61 6.89
C SER A 12 0.62 -12.62 5.41
N GLU A 13 0.52 -13.81 4.82
CA GLU A 13 -0.04 -13.94 3.48
C GLU A 13 -1.51 -13.51 3.41
N GLU A 14 -2.26 -13.68 4.51
CA GLU A 14 -3.63 -13.18 4.62
C GLU A 14 -3.68 -11.65 4.51
N SER A 15 -2.81 -10.93 5.23
CA SER A 15 -2.75 -9.46 5.14
C SER A 15 -2.33 -9.00 3.75
N LYS A 16 -1.35 -9.67 3.13
CA LYS A 16 -0.99 -9.44 1.73
C LYS A 16 -2.18 -9.62 0.78
N ASN A 17 -2.98 -10.68 0.96
CA ASN A 17 -4.15 -10.94 0.13
C ASN A 17 -5.23 -9.87 0.31
N VAL A 18 -5.50 -9.43 1.55
CA VAL A 18 -6.44 -8.34 1.84
C VAL A 18 -5.99 -7.05 1.17
N ILE A 19 -4.71 -6.66 1.34
CA ILE A 19 -4.15 -5.45 0.73
C ILE A 19 -4.21 -5.53 -0.79
N SER A 20 -3.69 -6.61 -1.38
CA SER A 20 -3.65 -6.80 -2.84
C SER A 20 -5.04 -6.70 -3.46
N ARG A 21 -6.02 -7.38 -2.87
CA ARG A 21 -7.41 -7.39 -3.35
C ARG A 21 -8.03 -6.00 -3.34
N ASN A 22 -7.77 -5.19 -2.29
CA ASN A 22 -8.38 -3.86 -2.16
C ASN A 22 -7.67 -2.81 -3.02
N LEU A 23 -6.35 -2.79 -3.02
CA LEU A 23 -5.57 -1.85 -3.82
C LEU A 23 -5.71 -2.10 -5.33
N SER A 24 -5.87 -3.35 -5.77
CA SER A 24 -6.08 -3.67 -7.19
C SER A 24 -7.38 -3.10 -7.79
N ARG A 25 -8.29 -2.56 -6.96
CA ARG A 25 -9.52 -1.88 -7.43
C ARG A 25 -9.33 -0.40 -7.70
N ILE A 26 -8.20 0.18 -7.32
CA ILE A 26 -7.89 1.58 -7.58
C ILE A 26 -7.43 1.69 -9.03
N LEU A 27 -8.20 2.40 -9.85
CA LEU A 27 -7.82 2.69 -11.24
C LEU A 27 -6.47 3.43 -11.28
N ASP A 28 -5.66 3.14 -12.30
CA ASP A 28 -4.34 3.74 -12.52
C ASP A 28 -3.31 3.47 -11.40
N LEU A 29 -3.55 2.44 -10.58
CA LEU A 29 -2.60 1.88 -9.64
C LEU A 29 -2.16 0.49 -10.08
N ARG A 30 -0.85 0.24 -10.05
CA ARG A 30 -0.27 -1.09 -10.23
C ARG A 30 0.57 -1.45 -9.02
N ILE A 31 0.30 -2.62 -8.45
CA ILE A 31 1.16 -3.23 -7.42
C ILE A 31 2.28 -3.97 -8.16
N LEU A 32 3.53 -3.61 -7.88
CA LEU A 32 4.69 -4.31 -8.42
C LEU A 32 5.13 -5.44 -7.50
N ASP A 33 5.11 -5.19 -6.18
CA ASP A 33 5.52 -6.18 -5.18
C ASP A 33 4.86 -5.92 -3.82
N ILE A 34 4.69 -6.99 -3.04
CA ILE A 34 4.27 -6.95 -1.64
C ILE A 34 5.20 -7.88 -0.86
N ASP A 35 6.05 -7.31 -0.03
CA ASP A 35 7.04 -8.01 0.78
C ASP A 35 6.58 -8.03 2.25
N ILE A 36 6.22 -9.22 2.73
CA ILE A 36 5.79 -9.44 4.11
C ILE A 36 6.96 -9.35 5.10
N ILE A 37 8.15 -9.79 4.70
CA ILE A 37 9.33 -9.79 5.57
C ILE A 37 9.76 -8.35 5.84
N ASN A 38 9.85 -7.55 4.79
CA ASN A 38 10.20 -6.14 4.89
C ASN A 38 9.01 -5.23 5.19
N LYS A 39 7.78 -5.77 5.22
CA LYS A 39 6.54 -5.04 5.47
C LYS A 39 6.35 -3.87 4.49
N THR A 40 6.68 -4.09 3.23
CA THR A 40 6.66 -3.06 2.19
C THR A 40 5.76 -3.40 1.02
N ILE A 41 5.22 -2.36 0.39
CA ILE A 41 4.44 -2.45 -0.85
C ILE A 41 5.10 -1.54 -1.89
N LEU A 42 5.46 -2.08 -3.04
CA LEU A 42 5.97 -1.31 -4.17
C LEU A 42 4.85 -1.02 -5.16
N LEU A 43 4.60 0.26 -5.43
CA LEU A 43 3.49 0.71 -6.26
C LEU A 43 3.99 1.57 -7.43
N VAL A 44 3.28 1.48 -8.55
CA VAL A 44 3.38 2.42 -9.69
C VAL A 44 2.03 3.02 -9.98
N TYR A 45 1.98 4.34 -10.18
CA TYR A 45 0.74 5.06 -10.44
C TYR A 45 0.96 6.33 -11.28
N ASN A 46 -0.11 6.81 -11.91
CA ASN A 46 -0.04 7.91 -12.88
C ASN A 46 -0.30 9.32 -12.29
N SER A 47 -0.79 9.42 -11.04
CA SER A 47 -1.13 10.70 -10.40
C SER A 47 -0.91 10.68 -8.87
N PRO A 48 -0.42 11.75 -8.24
CA PRO A 48 -0.22 11.81 -6.78
C PRO A 48 -1.52 11.60 -5.98
N LEU A 49 -2.69 11.95 -6.55
CA LEU A 49 -4.00 11.72 -5.94
C LEU A 49 -4.32 10.23 -5.70
N ILE A 50 -3.59 9.33 -6.38
CA ILE A 50 -3.72 7.89 -6.16
C ILE A 50 -3.16 7.50 -4.80
N LEU A 51 -2.15 8.18 -4.27
CA LEU A 51 -1.57 7.86 -2.97
C LEU A 51 -2.57 8.14 -1.83
N ASP A 52 -3.31 9.25 -1.91
CA ASP A 52 -4.39 9.56 -0.96
C ASP A 52 -5.49 8.49 -0.98
N LYS A 53 -5.78 7.93 -2.17
CA LYS A 53 -6.74 6.81 -2.30
C LYS A 53 -6.18 5.53 -1.67
N VAL A 54 -4.90 5.23 -1.90
CA VAL A 54 -4.22 4.08 -1.30
C VAL A 54 -4.28 4.17 0.22
N GLU A 55 -3.94 5.31 0.80
CA GLU A 55 -3.98 5.52 2.26
C GLU A 55 -5.39 5.31 2.81
N LYS A 56 -6.42 5.87 2.15
CA LYS A 56 -7.82 5.70 2.55
C LYS A 56 -8.29 4.24 2.45
N GLU A 57 -7.96 3.54 1.37
CA GLU A 57 -8.35 2.13 1.20
C GLU A 57 -7.63 1.20 2.18
N LEU A 58 -6.36 1.45 2.46
CA LEU A 58 -5.62 0.75 3.51
C LEU A 58 -6.27 0.98 4.88
N GLY A 59 -6.60 2.23 5.21
CA GLY A 59 -7.28 2.58 6.46
C GLY A 59 -8.62 1.85 6.64
N ARG A 60 -9.42 1.74 5.57
CA ARG A 60 -10.71 1.02 5.56
C ARG A 60 -10.57 -0.46 5.90
N VAL A 61 -9.44 -1.08 5.57
CA VAL A 61 -9.19 -2.50 5.82
C VAL A 61 -8.25 -2.76 6.99
N GLY A 62 -7.99 -1.73 7.82
CA GLY A 62 -7.26 -1.86 9.08
C GLY A 62 -5.74 -1.72 8.97
N TYR A 63 -5.23 -1.16 7.86
CA TYR A 63 -3.81 -0.93 7.64
C TYR A 63 -3.50 0.56 7.64
N SER A 64 -2.36 0.94 8.20
CA SER A 64 -1.91 2.33 8.20
C SER A 64 -0.54 2.43 7.54
N LEU A 65 -0.33 3.48 6.76
CA LEU A 65 1.01 3.84 6.31
C LEU A 65 1.78 4.41 7.50
N GLN A 66 3.07 4.07 7.62
CA GLN A 66 3.92 4.86 8.51
C GLN A 66 4.04 6.27 7.91
N ASN A 67 3.66 7.27 8.70
CA ASN A 67 3.97 8.66 8.38
C ASN A 67 5.48 8.78 8.20
N GLN A 68 5.91 9.24 7.02
CA GLN A 68 7.21 9.89 6.91
C GLN A 68 7.09 11.24 7.65
N HIS A 69 7.12 11.21 8.99
CA HIS A 69 7.60 12.37 9.72
C HIS A 69 9.10 12.43 9.43
N SER A 70 9.46 13.31 8.50
CA SER A 70 10.82 13.75 8.26
C SER A 70 11.52 14.00 9.60
N LEU A 71 12.64 13.33 9.82
CA LEU A 71 13.71 13.86 10.68
C LEU A 71 14.35 15.06 9.98
#